data_AF-A0A8X6P801-F1
#
_entry.id   AF-A0A8X6P801-F1
#
_cell.length_a   1.000
_cell.length_b   1.000
_cell.length_c   1.000
_cell.angle_alpha   90.00
_cell.angle_beta   90.00
_cell.angle_gamma   90.00
#
_symmetry.space_group_name_H-M   'P 1'
#
loop_
_entity.id
_entity.type
_entity.pdbx_description
1 polymer ?
#
loop_
_entity_poly.entity_id
_entity_poly.type
_entity_poly.pdbx_seq_one_letter_code
_entity_poly.pdbx_strand_id
1 'polypeptide(L)'
;MRKSDTDLKSFTEAKGGLKFDVVISDSPSKRTKKVIPSPNKKDVSLSEIEDKLEAAEQRRLSQLFKEQNMRSRRLNRVIEVQKNKNSFIKRFKTKAMESYDKKMRATGRNREAYLKSIQKKNRDLLMRVNEIKNTTLFLREKHFDTFCRKFETAENTRQAQFSSLDEHLNKQDRCIERLQTQIQEVTALLQRFTVNSTNKLTDRI
;
A
#
# COMPACT_ATOMS: atom_id res chain seq x y z
N MET A 1 -94.86 -100.36 21.02
CA MET A 1 -93.97 -99.86 22.08
C MET A 1 -92.64 -100.58 21.94
N ARG A 2 -91.53 -99.88 21.69
CA ARG A 2 -90.18 -100.49 21.66
C ARG A 2 -89.62 -100.41 23.08
N LYS A 3 -89.23 -101.53 23.68
CA LYS A 3 -88.43 -101.56 24.92
C LYS A 3 -87.05 -100.97 24.58
N SER A 4 -86.62 -99.93 25.29
CA SER A 4 -85.26 -99.42 25.24
C SER A 4 -84.46 -100.12 26.33
N ASP A 5 -83.51 -100.98 25.93
CA ASP A 5 -82.58 -101.66 26.83
C ASP A 5 -81.55 -100.65 27.35
N THR A 6 -81.73 -100.17 28.58
CA THR A 6 -80.77 -99.29 29.27
C THR A 6 -79.71 -100.15 29.95
N ASP A 7 -78.45 -100.03 29.53
CA ASP A 7 -77.32 -100.75 30.12
C ASP A 7 -76.56 -99.86 31.12
N LEU A 8 -76.38 -100.36 32.33
CA LEU A 8 -75.51 -99.75 33.34
C LEU A 8 -74.10 -100.33 33.20
N LYS A 9 -73.09 -99.50 32.93
CA LYS A 9 -71.69 -99.93 32.87
C LYS A 9 -70.86 -99.23 33.94
N SER A 10 -69.84 -99.94 34.42
CA SER A 10 -68.88 -99.51 35.45
C SER A 10 -69.51 -98.98 36.73
N PHE A 11 -69.61 -99.83 37.74
CA PHE A 11 -70.10 -99.49 39.08
C PHE A 11 -68.93 -99.44 40.06
N THR A 12 -68.69 -98.27 40.66
CA THR A 12 -67.69 -98.10 41.71
C THR A 12 -68.32 -97.43 42.91
N GLU A 13 -68.44 -98.17 44.01
CA GLU A 13 -68.98 -97.67 45.28
C GLU A 13 -67.83 -97.32 46.23
N ALA A 14 -67.87 -96.12 46.79
CA ALA A 14 -66.97 -95.68 47.83
C ALA A 14 -67.78 -95.17 49.04
N LYS A 15 -67.12 -95.06 50.20
CA LYS A 15 -67.76 -94.70 51.48
C LYS A 15 -68.55 -93.38 51.47
N GLY A 16 -68.35 -92.53 50.45
CA GLY A 16 -69.02 -91.25 50.24
C GLY A 16 -70.00 -91.20 49.05
N GLY A 17 -70.31 -92.32 48.41
CA GLY A 17 -71.29 -92.38 47.33
C GLY A 17 -70.94 -93.35 46.20
N LEU A 18 -71.87 -93.46 45.27
CA LEU A 18 -71.80 -94.40 44.16
C LEU A 18 -71.64 -93.65 42.82
N LYS A 19 -70.69 -94.09 42.00
CA LYS A 19 -70.56 -93.66 40.60
C LYS A 19 -70.92 -94.83 39.67
N PHE A 20 -71.79 -94.54 38.71
CA PHE A 20 -72.10 -95.42 37.60
C PHE A 20 -72.28 -94.63 36.31
N ASP A 21 -71.95 -95.25 35.18
CA ASP A 21 -72.20 -94.68 33.86
C ASP A 21 -73.47 -95.34 33.27
N VAL A 22 -74.48 -94.53 32.94
CA VAL A 22 -75.73 -95.00 32.29
C VAL A 22 -75.62 -94.80 30.79
N VAL A 23 -75.69 -95.90 30.03
CA VAL A 23 -75.79 -95.83 28.57
C VAL A 23 -77.25 -96.04 28.17
N ILE A 24 -77.91 -94.94 27.83
CA ILE A 24 -79.33 -94.92 27.42
C ILE A 24 -79.50 -95.35 25.95
N SER A 25 -78.46 -95.22 25.14
CA SER A 25 -78.35 -95.76 23.78
C SER A 25 -76.89 -95.77 23.33
N ASP A 26 -76.48 -96.76 22.53
CA ASP A 26 -75.17 -96.72 21.89
C ASP A 26 -75.07 -95.50 20.95
N SER A 27 -73.96 -94.76 21.02
CA SER A 27 -73.71 -93.62 20.13
C SER A 27 -73.87 -94.04 18.66
N PRO A 28 -74.70 -93.35 17.86
CA PRO A 28 -74.97 -93.75 16.46
C PRO A 28 -73.76 -93.61 15.53
N SER A 29 -72.63 -93.09 16.04
CA SER A 29 -71.38 -92.93 15.30
C SER A 29 -70.19 -93.47 16.10
N LYS A 30 -69.65 -94.61 15.68
CA LYS A 30 -68.30 -95.08 16.06
C LYS A 30 -67.17 -94.33 15.35
N ARG A 31 -67.40 -93.12 14.81
CA ARG A 31 -66.36 -92.33 14.14
C ARG A 31 -65.85 -91.24 15.07
N THR A 32 -64.65 -91.44 15.60
CA THR A 32 -63.83 -90.39 16.21
C THR A 32 -63.72 -89.20 15.25
N LYS A 33 -64.04 -87.98 15.71
CA LYS A 33 -63.82 -86.76 14.92
C LYS A 33 -62.33 -86.72 14.53
N LYS A 34 -62.02 -86.75 13.23
CA LYS A 34 -60.66 -86.50 12.73
C LYS A 34 -60.34 -85.03 12.97
N VAL A 35 -59.75 -84.72 14.12
CA VAL A 35 -59.15 -83.42 14.38
C VAL A 35 -57.93 -83.33 13.47
N ILE A 36 -57.91 -82.38 12.54
CA ILE A 36 -56.71 -82.06 11.77
C ILE A 36 -55.67 -81.61 12.81
N PRO A 37 -54.51 -82.30 12.94
CA PRO A 37 -53.52 -81.91 13.92
C PRO A 37 -53.04 -80.50 13.55
N SER A 38 -53.17 -79.55 14.49
CA SER A 38 -52.41 -78.30 14.38
C SER A 38 -50.92 -78.64 14.24
N PRO A 39 -50.13 -77.87 13.46
CA PRO A 39 -48.70 -78.10 13.38
C PRO A 39 -48.15 -78.23 14.79
N ASN A 40 -47.47 -79.34 15.08
CA ASN A 40 -46.84 -79.56 16.38
C ASN A 40 -45.98 -78.33 16.67
N LYS A 41 -46.37 -77.55 17.69
CA LYS A 41 -45.51 -76.48 18.18
C LYS A 41 -44.24 -77.17 18.66
N LYS A 42 -43.12 -76.95 17.96
CA LYS A 42 -41.82 -77.36 18.48
C LYS A 42 -41.63 -76.64 19.80
N ASP A 43 -41.26 -77.37 20.84
CA ASP A 43 -40.90 -76.77 22.12
C ASP A 43 -39.68 -75.89 21.90
N VAL A 44 -39.85 -74.58 22.08
CA VAL A 44 -38.78 -73.60 21.89
C VAL A 44 -37.84 -73.73 23.08
N SER A 45 -36.55 -73.95 22.80
CA SER A 45 -35.52 -74.01 23.85
C SER A 45 -35.32 -72.62 24.49
N LEU A 46 -34.86 -72.57 25.74
CA LEU A 46 -34.57 -71.30 26.41
C LEU A 46 -33.54 -70.46 25.64
N SER A 47 -32.52 -71.10 25.07
CA SER A 47 -31.52 -70.45 24.20
C SER A 47 -32.15 -69.80 22.98
N GLU A 48 -33.10 -70.45 22.31
CA GLU A 48 -33.79 -69.86 21.14
C GLU A 48 -34.67 -68.66 21.51
N ILE A 49 -35.18 -68.61 22.74
CA ILE A 49 -35.94 -67.45 23.26
C ILE A 49 -34.98 -66.29 23.52
N GLU A 50 -33.86 -66.56 24.20
CA GLU A 50 -32.81 -65.57 24.49
C GLU A 50 -32.23 -64.97 23.21
N ASP A 51 -31.86 -65.80 22.23
CA ASP A 51 -31.34 -65.33 20.93
C ASP A 51 -32.34 -64.42 20.20
N LYS A 52 -33.64 -64.73 20.26
CA LYS A 52 -34.68 -63.91 19.63
C LYS A 52 -34.86 -62.57 20.35
N LEU A 53 -34.75 -62.56 21.69
CA LEU A 53 -34.80 -61.34 22.49
C LEU A 53 -33.56 -60.46 22.24
N GLU A 54 -32.37 -61.05 22.24
CA GLU A 54 -31.13 -60.33 21.93
C GLU A 54 -31.16 -59.76 20.50
N ALA A 55 -31.59 -60.55 19.50
CA ALA A 55 -31.72 -60.05 18.14
C ALA A 55 -32.73 -58.90 18.02
N ALA A 56 -33.79 -58.88 18.84
CA ALA A 56 -34.72 -57.77 18.89
C ALA A 56 -34.10 -56.52 19.52
N GLU A 57 -33.31 -56.68 20.60
CA GLU A 57 -32.59 -55.60 21.22
C GLU A 57 -31.52 -54.99 20.28
N GLN A 58 -30.73 -55.83 19.60
CA GLN A 58 -29.74 -55.39 18.63
C GLN A 58 -30.38 -54.59 17.48
N ARG A 59 -31.57 -54.99 17.01
CA ARG A 59 -32.33 -54.20 16.01
C ARG A 59 -32.74 -52.83 16.56
N ARG A 60 -33.23 -52.78 17.80
CA ARG A 60 -33.59 -51.52 18.48
C ARG A 60 -32.38 -50.60 18.60
N LEU A 61 -31.26 -51.11 19.09
CA LEU A 61 -30.01 -50.35 19.24
C LEU A 61 -29.48 -49.87 17.89
N SER A 62 -29.51 -50.70 16.85
CA SER A 62 -29.10 -50.33 15.49
C SER A 62 -29.96 -49.19 14.93
N GLN A 63 -31.28 -49.24 15.13
CA GLN A 63 -32.18 -48.15 14.71
C GLN A 63 -31.88 -46.85 15.46
N LEU A 64 -31.74 -46.92 16.78
CA LEU A 64 -31.40 -45.75 17.61
C LEU A 64 -30.05 -45.14 17.18
N PHE A 65 -29.02 -45.96 16.94
CA PHE A 65 -27.73 -45.50 16.46
C PHE A 65 -27.82 -44.83 15.09
N LYS A 66 -28.60 -45.40 14.16
CA LYS A 66 -28.84 -44.79 12.83
C LYS A 66 -29.53 -43.44 12.96
N GLU A 67 -30.57 -43.33 13.79
CA GLU A 67 -31.25 -42.06 14.04
C GLU A 67 -30.33 -41.02 14.65
N GLN A 68 -29.54 -41.41 15.66
CA GLN A 68 -28.56 -40.54 16.30
C GLN A 68 -27.52 -40.05 15.29
N ASN A 69 -26.98 -40.95 14.45
CA ASN A 69 -26.02 -40.58 13.42
C ASN A 69 -26.63 -39.63 12.37
N MET A 70 -27.88 -39.85 11.97
CA MET A 70 -28.59 -38.93 11.06
C MET A 70 -28.79 -37.54 11.68
N ARG A 71 -29.14 -37.46 12.97
CA ARG A 71 -29.24 -36.19 13.70
C ARG A 71 -27.88 -35.49 13.78
N SER A 72 -26.82 -36.22 14.15
CA SER A 72 -25.45 -35.68 14.21
C SER A 72 -24.96 -35.18 12.86
N ARG A 73 -25.22 -35.90 11.75
CA ARG A 73 -24.89 -35.45 10.40
C ARG A 73 -25.58 -34.14 10.03
N ARG A 74 -26.87 -33.99 10.35
CA ARG A 74 -27.61 -32.74 10.11
C ARG A 74 -27.04 -31.58 10.92
N LEU A 75 -26.71 -31.81 12.19
CA LEU A 75 -26.11 -30.79 13.04
C LEU A 75 -24.73 -30.35 12.51
N ASN A 76 -23.88 -31.32 12.16
CA ASN A 76 -22.57 -31.04 11.57
C ASN A 76 -22.68 -30.23 10.28
N ARG A 77 -23.67 -30.52 9.42
CA ARG A 77 -23.89 -29.75 8.21
C ARG A 77 -24.27 -28.30 8.49
N VAL A 78 -25.12 -28.05 9.48
CA VAL A 78 -25.49 -26.68 9.90
C VAL A 78 -24.26 -25.91 10.39
N ILE A 79 -23.42 -26.55 11.21
CA ILE A 79 -22.17 -25.96 11.72
C ILE A 79 -21.21 -25.64 10.56
N GLU A 80 -21.04 -26.56 9.62
CA GLU A 80 -20.18 -26.37 8.45
C GLU A 80 -20.64 -25.21 7.57
N VAL A 81 -21.94 -25.13 7.28
CA VAL A 81 -22.54 -24.02 6.52
C VAL A 81 -22.31 -22.69 7.23
N GLN A 82 -22.51 -22.64 8.55
CA GLN A 82 -22.29 -21.43 9.33
C GLN A 82 -20.80 -21.02 9.34
N LYS A 83 -19.88 -21.98 9.47
CA LYS A 83 -18.43 -21.74 9.38
C LYS A 83 -18.04 -21.20 7.99
N ASN A 84 -18.59 -21.79 6.93
CA ASN A 84 -18.34 -21.35 5.56
C ASN A 84 -18.88 -19.94 5.30
N LYS A 85 -20.09 -19.63 5.78
CA LYS A 85 -20.66 -18.28 5.74
C LYS A 85 -19.74 -17.27 6.44
N ASN A 86 -19.30 -17.56 7.66
CA ASN A 86 -18.43 -16.67 8.42
C ASN A 86 -17.06 -16.48 7.73
N SER A 87 -16.49 -17.55 7.18
CA SER A 87 -15.24 -17.49 6.41
C SER A 87 -15.39 -16.66 5.14
N PHE A 88 -16.49 -16.81 4.41
CA PHE A 88 -16.79 -15.99 3.23
C PHE A 88 -16.91 -14.50 3.59
N ILE A 89 -17.68 -14.16 4.61
CA ILE A 89 -17.84 -12.78 5.07
C ILE A 89 -16.49 -12.19 5.49
N LYS A 90 -15.67 -12.95 6.22
CA LYS A 90 -14.33 -12.51 6.62
C LYS A 90 -13.45 -12.22 5.40
N ARG A 91 -13.36 -13.16 4.45
CA ARG A 91 -12.59 -12.96 3.21
C ARG A 91 -13.08 -11.77 2.39
N PHE A 92 -14.39 -11.59 2.29
CA PHE A 92 -14.98 -10.45 1.59
C PHE A 92 -14.56 -9.13 2.24
N LYS A 93 -14.70 -9.00 3.57
CA LYS A 93 -14.27 -7.80 4.30
C LYS A 93 -12.78 -7.51 4.12
N THR A 94 -11.94 -8.53 4.29
CA THR A 94 -10.48 -8.40 4.11
C THR A 94 -10.14 -7.93 2.69
N LYS A 95 -10.70 -8.57 1.66
CA LYS A 95 -10.43 -8.20 0.26
C LYS A 95 -10.94 -6.80 -0.09
N ALA A 96 -12.09 -6.41 0.47
CA ALA A 96 -12.62 -5.06 0.29
C ALA A 96 -11.71 -3.99 0.91
N MET A 97 -11.22 -4.23 2.14
CA MET A 97 -10.28 -3.34 2.82
C MET A 97 -8.94 -3.26 2.06
N GLU A 98 -8.36 -4.40 1.66
CA GLU A 98 -7.11 -4.42 0.90
C GLU A 98 -7.22 -3.68 -0.44
N SER A 99 -8.35 -3.85 -1.14
CA SER A 99 -8.63 -3.15 -2.39
C SER A 99 -8.73 -1.63 -2.19
N TYR A 100 -9.44 -1.21 -1.14
CA TYR A 100 -9.55 0.19 -0.76
C TYR A 100 -8.18 0.78 -0.42
N ASP A 101 -7.40 0.12 0.44
CA ASP A 101 -6.06 0.56 0.85
C ASP A 101 -5.12 0.65 -0.35
N LYS A 102 -5.16 -0.33 -1.25
CA LYS A 102 -4.38 -0.30 -2.49
C LYS A 102 -4.75 0.91 -3.35
N LYS A 103 -6.04 1.20 -3.50
CA LYS A 103 -6.52 2.37 -4.27
C LYS A 103 -6.09 3.67 -3.62
N MET A 104 -6.22 3.80 -2.30
CA MET A 104 -5.81 5.00 -1.56
C MET A 104 -4.29 5.24 -1.67
N ARG A 105 -3.49 4.20 -1.52
CA ARG A 105 -2.02 4.28 -1.69
C ARG A 105 -1.64 4.67 -3.13
N ALA A 106 -2.29 4.08 -4.13
CA ALA A 106 -2.03 4.42 -5.53
C ALA A 106 -2.39 5.89 -5.83
N THR A 107 -3.57 6.34 -5.40
CA THR A 107 -3.98 7.74 -5.55
C THR A 107 -3.03 8.70 -4.83
N GLY A 108 -2.61 8.36 -3.61
CA GLY A 108 -1.64 9.15 -2.85
C GLY A 108 -0.30 9.29 -3.59
N ARG A 109 0.26 8.18 -4.06
CA ARG A 109 1.52 8.18 -4.85
C ARG A 109 1.40 8.97 -6.15
N ASN A 110 0.29 8.81 -6.86
CA ASN A 110 0.06 9.55 -8.12
C ASN A 110 -0.03 11.05 -7.88
N ARG A 111 -0.75 11.47 -6.83
CA ARG A 111 -0.86 12.88 -6.43
C ARG A 111 0.50 13.44 -6.03
N GLU A 112 1.27 12.70 -5.24
CA GLU A 112 2.61 13.12 -4.81
C GLU A 112 3.56 13.26 -6.00
N ALA A 113 3.56 12.30 -6.94
CA ALA A 113 4.36 12.36 -8.15
C ALA A 113 4.00 13.57 -9.02
N TYR A 114 2.71 13.87 -9.17
CA TYR A 114 2.24 15.04 -9.91
C TYR A 114 2.72 16.35 -9.27
N LEU A 115 2.58 16.49 -7.96
CA LEU A 115 3.06 17.67 -7.23
C LEU A 115 4.59 17.83 -7.32
N LYS A 116 5.33 16.74 -7.17
CA LYS A 116 6.80 16.74 -7.34
C LYS A 116 7.21 17.17 -8.74
N SER A 117 6.48 16.73 -9.78
CA SER A 117 6.72 17.14 -11.17
C SER A 117 6.54 18.66 -11.35
N ILE A 118 5.45 19.24 -10.80
CA ILE A 118 5.23 20.69 -10.83
C ILE A 118 6.33 21.43 -10.08
N GLN A 119 6.67 20.98 -8.87
CA GLN A 119 7.73 21.60 -8.06
C GLN A 119 9.08 21.58 -8.78
N LYS A 120 9.42 20.47 -9.44
CA LYS A 120 10.65 20.36 -10.24
C LYS A 120 10.65 21.38 -11.38
N LYS A 121 9.58 21.44 -12.17
CA LYS A 121 9.45 22.42 -13.27
C LYS A 121 9.60 23.87 -12.78
N ASN A 122 8.98 24.19 -11.64
CA ASN A 122 9.09 25.53 -11.06
C ASN A 122 10.53 25.83 -10.60
N ARG A 123 11.23 24.87 -9.98
CA ARG A 123 12.64 25.03 -9.61
C ARG A 123 13.52 25.25 -10.84
N ASP A 124 13.34 24.46 -11.88
CA ASP A 124 14.10 24.58 -13.13
C ASP A 124 13.90 25.95 -13.78
N LEU A 125 12.65 26.47 -13.78
CA LEU A 125 12.34 27.82 -14.24
C LEU A 125 13.04 28.90 -13.40
N LEU A 126 13.02 28.78 -12.07
CA LEU A 126 13.68 29.73 -11.18
C LEU A 126 15.20 29.75 -11.39
N MET A 127 15.83 28.58 -11.56
CA MET A 127 17.25 28.49 -11.87
C MET A 127 17.57 29.20 -13.19
N ARG A 128 16.78 28.94 -14.24
CA ARG A 128 16.97 29.57 -15.55
C ARG A 128 16.80 31.09 -15.49
N VAL A 129 15.82 31.59 -14.74
CA VAL A 129 15.64 33.04 -14.54
C VAL A 129 16.86 33.65 -13.85
N ASN A 130 17.41 32.97 -12.84
CA ASN A 130 18.60 33.44 -12.13
C ASN A 130 19.85 33.41 -13.03
N GLU A 131 20.03 32.37 -13.84
CA GLU A 131 21.11 32.28 -14.83
C GLU A 131 21.05 33.42 -15.85
N ILE A 132 19.85 33.69 -16.39
CA ILE A 132 19.64 34.81 -17.33
C ILE A 132 20.00 36.13 -16.64
N LYS A 133 19.48 36.37 -15.43
CA LYS A 133 19.78 37.59 -14.65
C LYS A 133 21.28 37.77 -14.46
N ASN A 134 21.99 36.74 -14.02
CA ASN A 134 23.43 36.80 -13.78
C ASN A 134 24.20 37.05 -15.08
N THR A 135 23.81 36.40 -16.17
CA THR A 135 24.42 36.60 -17.49
C THR A 135 24.22 38.03 -17.98
N THR A 136 23.00 38.57 -17.86
CA THR A 136 22.69 39.96 -18.24
C THR A 136 23.49 40.96 -17.41
N LEU A 137 23.59 40.75 -16.09
CA LEU A 137 24.38 41.61 -15.20
C LEU A 137 25.87 41.58 -15.57
N PHE A 138 26.42 40.38 -15.78
CA PHE A 138 27.82 40.20 -16.18
C PHE A 138 28.13 40.90 -17.52
N LEU A 139 27.26 40.73 -18.52
CA LEU A 139 27.44 41.41 -19.82
C LEU A 139 27.38 42.93 -19.66
N ARG A 140 26.43 43.44 -18.87
CA ARG A 140 26.31 44.88 -18.59
C ARG A 140 27.57 45.43 -17.95
N GLU A 141 28.10 44.76 -16.93
CA GLU A 141 29.34 45.14 -16.25
C GLU A 141 30.53 45.13 -17.21
N LYS A 142 30.69 44.05 -18.01
CA LYS A 142 31.75 43.95 -19.01
C LYS A 142 31.67 45.07 -20.07
N HIS A 143 30.47 45.43 -20.52
CA HIS A 143 30.27 46.54 -21.46
C HIS A 143 30.65 47.88 -20.82
N PHE A 144 30.30 48.08 -19.54
CA PHE A 144 30.67 49.27 -18.78
C PHE A 144 32.19 49.38 -18.60
N ASP A 145 32.87 48.30 -18.19
CA ASP A 145 34.33 48.28 -18.06
C ASP A 145 35.03 48.58 -19.38
N THR A 146 34.52 48.03 -20.48
CA THR A 146 35.05 48.29 -21.83
C THR A 146 34.90 49.76 -22.19
N PHE A 147 33.78 50.38 -21.83
CA PHE A 147 33.55 51.81 -22.02
C PHE A 147 34.50 52.65 -21.17
N CYS A 148 34.63 52.36 -19.87
CA CYS A 148 35.54 53.06 -18.96
C CYS A 148 36.99 53.01 -19.47
N ARG A 149 37.48 51.83 -19.87
CA ARG A 149 38.84 51.69 -20.42
C ARG A 149 39.08 52.55 -21.66
N LYS A 150 38.10 52.63 -22.56
CA LYS A 150 38.18 53.48 -23.76
C LYS A 150 38.21 54.96 -23.39
N PHE A 151 37.37 55.36 -22.43
CA PHE A 151 37.33 56.73 -21.92
C PHE A 151 38.67 57.12 -21.28
N GLU A 152 39.18 56.31 -20.36
CA GLU A 152 40.48 56.52 -19.70
C GLU A 152 41.62 56.58 -20.73
N THR A 153 41.64 55.68 -21.71
CA THR A 153 42.67 55.69 -22.76
C THR A 153 42.62 56.99 -23.58
N ALA A 154 41.42 57.44 -23.96
CA ALA A 154 41.25 58.69 -24.69
C ALA A 154 41.66 59.91 -23.86
N GLU A 155 41.28 59.94 -22.58
CA GLU A 155 41.64 61.00 -21.64
C GLU A 155 43.16 61.05 -21.40
N ASN A 156 43.79 59.91 -21.14
CA ASN A 156 45.23 59.80 -20.96
C ASN A 156 46.00 60.22 -22.21
N THR A 157 45.51 59.84 -23.41
CA THR A 157 46.12 60.25 -24.67
C THR A 157 46.04 61.76 -24.85
N ARG A 158 44.87 62.35 -24.61
CA ARG A 158 44.67 63.80 -24.68
C ARG A 158 45.55 64.53 -23.66
N GLN A 159 45.62 64.04 -22.42
CA GLN A 159 46.43 64.62 -21.37
C GLN A 159 47.93 64.59 -21.73
N ALA A 160 48.42 63.45 -22.25
CA ALA A 160 49.79 63.33 -22.71
C ALA A 160 50.12 64.32 -23.85
N GLN A 161 49.17 64.53 -24.79
CA GLN A 161 49.33 65.53 -25.85
C GLN A 161 49.44 66.95 -25.29
N PHE A 162 48.56 67.34 -24.36
CA PHE A 162 48.64 68.65 -23.71
C PHE A 162 49.93 68.83 -22.93
N SER A 163 50.35 67.84 -22.14
CA SER A 163 51.62 67.91 -21.41
C SER A 163 52.82 68.05 -22.34
N SER A 164 52.83 67.37 -23.49
CA SER A 164 53.90 67.54 -24.49
C SER A 164 53.92 68.94 -25.10
N LEU A 165 52.76 69.57 -25.31
CA LEU A 165 52.67 70.95 -25.81
C LEU A 165 53.15 71.95 -24.76
N ASP A 166 52.70 71.80 -23.51
CA ASP A 166 53.14 72.63 -22.39
C ASP A 166 54.65 72.54 -22.18
N GLU A 167 55.25 71.35 -22.29
CA GLU A 167 56.70 71.18 -22.25
C GLU A 167 57.40 71.94 -23.38
N HIS A 168 56.84 71.94 -24.59
CA HIS A 168 57.41 72.67 -25.72
C HIS A 168 57.33 74.19 -25.53
N LEU A 169 56.18 74.69 -25.08
CA LEU A 169 55.99 76.11 -24.75
C LEU A 169 56.96 76.55 -23.66
N ASN A 170 57.05 75.81 -22.55
CA ASN A 170 58.00 76.09 -21.47
C ASN A 170 59.47 76.05 -21.93
N LYS A 171 59.82 75.25 -22.95
CA LYS A 171 61.16 75.26 -23.56
C LYS A 171 61.39 76.53 -24.39
N GLN A 172 60.38 76.97 -25.13
CA GLN A 172 60.44 78.23 -25.89
C GLN A 172 60.56 79.42 -24.95
N ASP A 173 59.76 79.49 -23.88
CA ASP A 173 59.82 80.56 -22.88
C ASP A 173 61.22 80.65 -22.25
N ARG A 174 61.81 79.53 -21.83
CA ARG A 174 63.20 79.47 -21.34
C ARG A 174 64.25 79.85 -22.38
N CYS A 175 63.98 79.69 -23.67
CA CYS A 175 64.87 80.14 -24.73
C CYS A 175 64.78 81.65 -24.89
N ILE A 176 63.56 82.19 -24.90
CA ILE A 176 63.28 83.62 -24.96
C ILE A 176 63.92 84.33 -23.76
N GLU A 177 63.73 83.82 -22.55
CA GLU A 177 64.36 84.36 -21.33
C GLU A 177 65.89 84.41 -21.46
N ARG A 178 66.52 83.31 -21.91
CA ARG A 178 67.98 83.27 -22.12
C ARG A 178 68.45 84.31 -23.15
N LEU A 179 67.75 84.45 -24.28
CA LEU A 179 68.08 85.44 -25.30
C LEU A 179 67.89 86.86 -24.77
N GLN A 180 66.83 87.12 -24.01
CA GLN A 180 66.60 88.41 -23.35
C GLN A 180 67.74 88.75 -22.39
N THR A 181 68.19 87.81 -21.56
CA THR A 181 69.35 88.00 -20.68
C THR A 181 70.62 88.30 -21.46
N GLN A 182 70.90 87.55 -22.54
CA GLN A 182 72.07 87.82 -23.41
C GLN A 182 72.02 89.21 -24.04
N ILE A 183 70.83 89.64 -24.51
CA ILE A 183 70.64 91.00 -25.04
C ILE A 183 70.89 92.05 -23.96
N GLN A 184 70.40 91.84 -22.74
CA GLN A 184 70.65 92.73 -21.61
C GLN A 184 72.13 92.83 -21.25
N GLU A 185 72.85 91.69 -21.21
CA GLU A 185 74.30 91.65 -20.97
C GLU A 185 75.09 92.40 -22.05
N VAL A 186 74.81 92.15 -23.33
CA VAL A 186 75.44 92.86 -24.46
C VAL A 186 75.13 94.36 -24.39
N THR A 187 73.89 94.74 -24.07
CA THR A 187 73.49 96.14 -23.91
C THR A 187 74.27 96.80 -22.77
N ALA A 188 74.42 96.13 -21.64
CA ALA A 188 75.19 96.62 -20.49
C ALA A 188 76.69 96.75 -20.81
N LEU A 189 77.27 95.80 -21.55
CA LEU A 189 78.65 95.88 -22.02
C LEU A 189 78.86 97.06 -22.98
N LEU A 190 77.94 97.27 -23.93
CA LEU A 190 77.98 98.43 -24.82
C LEU A 190 77.90 99.74 -24.03
N GLN A 191 76.97 99.86 -23.08
CA GLN A 191 76.88 101.04 -22.21
C GLN A 191 78.19 101.30 -21.45
N ARG A 192 78.81 100.25 -20.88
CA ARG A 192 80.12 100.37 -20.22
C ARG A 192 81.23 100.80 -21.18
N PHE A 193 81.26 100.27 -22.40
CA PHE A 193 82.24 100.67 -23.42
C PHE A 193 82.06 102.13 -23.85
N THR A 194 80.81 102.58 -24.02
CA THR A 194 80.48 103.98 -24.34
C THR A 194 80.93 104.91 -23.21
N VAL A 195 80.61 104.59 -21.95
CA VAL A 195 81.03 105.37 -20.75
C VAL A 195 82.56 105.42 -20.61
N ASN A 196 83.25 104.30 -20.83
CA ASN A 196 84.71 104.27 -20.79
C ASN A 196 85.36 105.04 -21.95
N SER A 197 84.71 105.10 -23.11
CA SER A 197 85.17 105.88 -24.26
C SER A 197 84.96 107.38 -24.05
N THR A 198 83.85 107.79 -23.42
CA THR A 198 83.62 109.19 -23.03
C THR A 198 84.58 109.64 -21.94
N ASN A 199 84.89 108.80 -20.95
CA ASN A 199 85.84 109.14 -19.87
C ASN A 199 87.30 109.28 -20.37
N LYS A 200 87.73 108.47 -21.36
CA LYS A 200 89.04 108.61 -22.02
C LYS A 200 89.17 109.88 -22.88
N LEU A 201 88.05 110.45 -23.31
CA LEU A 201 88.00 111.73 -24.04
C LEU A 201 88.04 112.93 -23.08
N THR A 202 87.53 112.79 -21.86
CA THR A 202 87.57 113.84 -20.82
C THR A 202 88.89 113.91 -20.07
N ASP A 203 89.62 112.80 -19.88
CA ASP A 203 90.97 112.79 -19.26
C ASP A 203 92.10 113.28 -20.19
N ARG A 204 91.77 113.69 -21.43
CA ARG A 204 92.72 114.22 -22.44
C ARG A 204 92.59 115.74 -22.66
N ILE A 205 91.86 116.44 -21.80
CA ILE A 205 91.75 117.91 -21.74
C ILE A 205 92.26 118.35 -20.36
#